data_AF-A0A0M2PLD9-F1
#
_entry.id   AF-A0A0M2PLD9-F1
#
_cell.length_a   1.000
_cell.length_b   1.000
_cell.length_c   1.000
_cell.angle_alpha   90.00
_cell.angle_beta   90.00
_cell.angle_gamma   90.00
#
_symmetry.space_group_name_H-M   'P 1'
#
loop_
_entity.id
_entity.type
_entity.pdbx_description
1 polymer ?
#
loop_
_entity_poly.entity_id
_entity_poly.type
_entity_poly.pdbx_seq_one_letter_code
_entity_poly.pdbx_strand_id
1 'polypeptide(L)'
;MAVNNHQISMLLEMAGRRALELGGRGGLYGVIDADYIDRVGNAFTVLVASLSPYYKNASPEVASQIDSFLGKFAYLDESDLDKETYFQGVEESARELKVLLQSLYF
;
A
#
# COMPACT_ATOMS: atom_id res chain seq x y z
N MET A 1 -12.02 19.83 -4.61
CA MET A 1 -10.91 18.92 -4.95
C MET A 1 -11.00 17.61 -4.15
N ALA A 2 -12.10 16.85 -4.27
CA ALA A 2 -12.25 15.55 -3.59
C ALA A 2 -12.15 14.36 -4.56
N VAL A 3 -12.39 14.60 -5.86
CA VAL A 3 -12.46 13.55 -6.89
C VAL A 3 -11.11 12.89 -7.17
N ASN A 4 -9.98 13.61 -7.00
CA ASN A 4 -8.64 13.07 -7.27
C ASN A 4 -8.12 12.15 -6.15
N ASN A 5 -8.40 12.47 -4.88
CA ASN A 5 -7.85 11.75 -3.74
C ASN A 5 -8.41 10.32 -3.61
N HIS A 6 -9.71 10.15 -3.85
CA HIS A 6 -10.32 8.81 -3.85
C HIS A 6 -9.77 7.94 -4.99
N GLN A 7 -9.49 8.52 -6.15
CA GLN A 7 -8.85 7.81 -7.26
C GLN A 7 -7.45 7.33 -6.88
N ILE A 8 -6.69 8.14 -6.15
CA ILE A 8 -5.38 7.77 -5.60
C ILE A 8 -5.51 6.58 -4.64
N SER A 9 -6.45 6.61 -3.70
CA SER A 9 -6.68 5.50 -2.77
C SER A 9 -7.11 4.21 -3.47
N MET A 10 -7.91 4.30 -4.53
CA MET A 10 -8.25 3.14 -5.37
C MET A 10 -7.02 2.51 -6.05
N LEU A 11 -6.02 3.30 -6.44
CA LEU A 11 -4.79 2.75 -7.01
C LEU A 11 -4.06 1.85 -6.01
N LEU A 12 -3.96 2.30 -4.76
CA LEU A 12 -3.34 1.52 -3.69
C LEU A 12 -4.19 0.28 -3.34
N GLU A 13 -5.52 0.42 -3.24
CA GLU A 13 -6.43 -0.73 -3.04
C GLU A 13 -6.20 -1.79 -4.13
N MET A 14 -6.17 -1.38 -5.41
CA MET A 14 -5.96 -2.30 -6.53
C MET A 14 -4.60 -3.01 -6.45
N ALA A 15 -3.54 -2.30 -6.10
CA ALA A 15 -2.21 -2.88 -5.93
C ALA A 15 -2.19 -3.91 -4.78
N GLY A 16 -2.75 -3.56 -3.62
CA GLY A 16 -2.81 -4.45 -2.47
C GLY A 16 -3.68 -5.68 -2.70
N ARG A 17 -4.84 -5.52 -3.36
CA ARG A 17 -5.68 -6.65 -3.77
C ARG A 17 -4.97 -7.60 -4.73
N ARG A 18 -4.19 -7.05 -5.67
CA ARG A 18 -3.37 -7.88 -6.57
C ARG A 18 -2.29 -8.64 -5.81
N ALA A 19 -1.62 -7.99 -4.85
CA ALA A 19 -0.62 -8.62 -4.01
C ALA A 19 -1.16 -9.83 -3.23
N LEU A 20 -2.44 -9.79 -2.88
CA LEU A 20 -3.16 -10.79 -2.09
C LEU A 20 -4.09 -11.69 -2.92
N GLU A 21 -4.05 -11.59 -4.24
CA GLU A 21 -4.91 -12.35 -5.18
C GLU A 21 -6.42 -12.24 -4.89
N LEU A 22 -6.88 -11.06 -4.47
CA LEU A 22 -8.28 -10.79 -4.10
C LEU A 22 -9.14 -10.38 -5.31
N GLY A 23 -10.12 -11.22 -5.67
CA GLY A 23 -10.99 -11.00 -6.84
C GLY A 23 -12.06 -9.89 -6.70
N GLY A 24 -12.48 -9.53 -5.48
CA GLY A 24 -13.54 -8.55 -5.20
C GLY A 24 -13.04 -7.29 -4.48
N ARG A 25 -13.83 -6.20 -4.48
CA ARG A 25 -13.50 -4.95 -3.76
C ARG A 25 -13.29 -5.20 -2.27
N GLY A 26 -12.40 -4.41 -1.69
CA GLY A 26 -12.02 -4.59 -0.29
C GLY A 26 -11.12 -5.82 -0.08
N GLY A 27 -10.60 -5.94 1.12
CA GLY A 27 -9.81 -7.09 1.54
C GLY A 27 -9.47 -7.00 3.02
N LEU A 28 -9.23 -8.14 3.67
CA LEU A 28 -8.82 -8.21 5.08
C LEU A 28 -9.72 -7.39 6.01
N TYR A 29 -11.04 -7.67 6.01
CA TYR A 29 -12.03 -6.97 6.84
C TYR A 29 -12.09 -5.44 6.62
N GLY A 30 -11.77 -4.98 5.41
CA GLY A 30 -11.87 -3.56 5.02
C GLY A 30 -10.58 -2.77 5.22
N VAL A 31 -9.45 -3.44 5.48
CA VAL A 31 -8.13 -2.78 5.51
C VAL A 31 -7.64 -2.46 4.10
N ILE A 32 -7.75 -3.41 3.17
CA ILE A 32 -7.39 -3.17 1.76
C ILE A 32 -8.60 -2.53 1.07
N ASP A 33 -8.89 -1.28 1.39
CA ASP A 33 -10.09 -0.57 0.95
C ASP A 33 -9.81 0.93 0.79
N ALA A 34 -10.27 1.51 -0.33
CA ALA A 34 -10.07 2.93 -0.61
C ALA A 34 -10.73 3.85 0.44
N ASP A 35 -11.88 3.49 1.00
CA ASP A 35 -12.53 4.28 2.07
C ASP A 35 -11.72 4.24 3.38
N TYR A 36 -11.05 3.11 3.68
CA TYR A 36 -10.14 3.03 4.82
C TYR A 36 -8.94 3.96 4.62
N ILE A 37 -8.30 3.90 3.44
CA ILE A 37 -7.16 4.76 3.09
C ILE A 37 -7.55 6.24 3.15
N ASP A 38 -8.73 6.60 2.64
CA ASP A 38 -9.20 7.98 2.58
C ASP A 38 -9.61 8.56 3.94
N ARG A 39 -10.30 7.77 4.76
CA ARG A 39 -10.96 8.26 5.98
C ARG A 39 -10.16 8.01 7.24
N VAL A 40 -9.46 6.89 7.31
CA VAL A 40 -8.63 6.53 8.46
C VAL A 40 -7.23 7.14 8.29
N GLY A 41 -6.76 7.31 7.06
CA GLY A 41 -5.45 7.91 6.82
C GLY A 41 -4.29 6.98 7.12
N ASN A 42 -4.50 5.66 7.03
CA ASN A 42 -3.49 4.65 7.37
C ASN A 42 -3.13 3.77 6.17
N ALA A 43 -2.59 4.40 5.13
CA ALA A 43 -2.11 3.68 3.95
C ALA A 43 -0.93 2.74 4.27
N PHE A 44 -0.13 3.04 5.29
CA PHE A 44 0.98 2.19 5.68
C PHE A 44 0.52 0.77 6.08
N THR A 45 -0.57 0.67 6.82
CA THR A 45 -1.16 -0.63 7.18
C THR A 45 -1.54 -1.46 5.94
N VAL A 46 -2.03 -0.80 4.88
CA VAL A 46 -2.34 -1.45 3.59
C VAL A 46 -1.07 -2.00 2.94
N LEU A 47 0.03 -1.24 2.97
CA LEU A 47 1.33 -1.66 2.42
C LEU A 47 1.88 -2.89 3.16
N VAL A 48 1.90 -2.85 4.50
CA VAL A 48 2.36 -3.96 5.35
C VAL A 48 1.52 -5.21 5.09
N ALA A 49 0.20 -5.07 5.09
CA ALA A 49 -0.71 -6.18 4.84
C ALA A 49 -0.48 -6.82 3.45
N SER A 50 -0.31 -5.98 2.43
CA SER A 50 -0.07 -6.41 1.04
C SER A 50 1.23 -7.19 0.87
N LEU A 51 2.28 -6.83 1.61
CA LEU A 51 3.60 -7.46 1.50
C LEU A 51 3.81 -8.63 2.48
N SER A 52 2.93 -8.79 3.47
CA SER A 52 3.03 -9.85 4.48
C SER A 52 3.21 -11.27 3.93
N PRO A 53 2.58 -11.70 2.81
CA PRO A 53 2.79 -13.05 2.28
C PRO A 53 4.20 -13.26 1.72
N TYR A 54 4.79 -12.21 1.14
CA TYR A 54 6.11 -12.25 0.51
C TYR A 54 7.22 -12.22 1.55
N TYR A 55 6.99 -11.58 2.70
CA TYR A 55 7.96 -11.50 3.78
C TYR A 55 8.16 -12.84 4.50
N LYS A 56 7.09 -13.61 4.71
CA LYS A 56 7.10 -14.83 5.55
C LYS A 56 8.17 -15.85 5.14
N ASN A 57 8.42 -16.01 3.84
CA ASN A 57 9.38 -16.97 3.28
C ASN A 57 10.42 -16.29 2.38
N ALA A 58 10.66 -14.99 2.55
CA ALA A 58 11.57 -14.22 1.72
C ALA A 58 13.02 -14.72 1.86
N SER A 59 13.78 -14.65 0.75
CA SER A 59 15.25 -14.66 0.85
C SER A 59 15.73 -13.37 1.54
N PRO A 60 16.96 -13.33 2.07
CA PRO A 60 17.52 -12.11 2.68
C PRO A 60 17.47 -10.90 1.74
N GLU A 61 17.68 -11.10 0.44
CA GLU A 61 17.63 -10.06 -0.58
C GLU A 61 16.21 -9.51 -0.75
N VAL A 62 15.22 -10.39 -0.85
CA VAL A 62 13.80 -10.01 -0.97
C VAL A 62 13.31 -9.32 0.30
N ALA A 63 13.69 -9.84 1.48
CA ALA A 63 13.34 -9.22 2.76
C ALA A 63 13.89 -7.79 2.84
N SER A 64 15.15 -7.59 2.44
CA SER A 64 15.79 -6.27 2.41
C SER A 64 15.11 -5.28 1.45
N GLN A 65 14.63 -5.76 0.30
CA GLN A 65 13.84 -4.94 -0.63
C GLN A 65 12.50 -4.53 -0.03
N ILE A 66 11.79 -5.46 0.62
CA ILE A 66 10.52 -5.19 1.31
C ILE A 66 10.76 -4.20 2.47
N ASP A 67 11.79 -4.41 3.28
CA ASP A 67 12.12 -3.54 4.41
C ASP A 67 12.47 -2.12 3.95
N SER A 68 13.24 -1.99 2.86
CA SER A 68 13.56 -0.68 2.27
C SER A 68 12.30 0.03 1.76
N PHE A 69 11.41 -0.70 1.09
CA PHE A 69 10.14 -0.17 0.62
C PHE A 69 9.24 0.29 1.77
N LEU A 70 9.05 -0.55 2.79
CA LEU A 70 8.23 -0.20 3.95
C LEU A 70 8.83 0.96 4.74
N GLY A 71 10.16 0.98 4.94
CA GLY A 71 10.84 2.08 5.62
C GLY A 71 10.66 3.42 4.92
N LYS A 72 10.67 3.43 3.58
CA LYS A 72 10.42 4.64 2.78
C LYS A 72 9.04 5.25 3.04
N PHE A 73 8.01 4.42 3.23
CA PHE A 73 6.61 4.86 3.34
C PHE A 73 6.04 4.77 4.77
N ALA A 74 6.89 4.55 5.79
CA ALA A 74 6.46 4.42 7.19
C ALA A 74 5.70 5.65 7.72
N TYR A 75 6.01 6.84 7.20
CA TYR A 75 5.33 8.08 7.56
C TYR A 75 3.84 8.11 7.20
N LEU A 76 3.35 7.18 6.34
CA LEU A 76 1.93 7.06 6.02
C LEU A 76 1.07 6.45 7.14
N ASP A 77 1.66 6.15 8.31
CA ASP A 77 0.94 5.83 9.56
C ASP A 77 0.78 7.06 10.47
N GLU A 78 1.40 8.20 10.15
CA GLU A 78 1.40 9.41 10.97
C GLU A 78 0.05 10.14 10.88
N SER A 79 -0.60 10.34 12.03
CA SER A 79 -1.94 10.94 12.11
C SER A 79 -1.99 12.45 11.85
N ASP A 80 -0.85 13.14 11.94
CA ASP A 80 -0.71 14.59 11.81
C ASP A 80 -0.11 15.02 10.46
N LEU A 81 0.11 14.07 9.55
CA LEU A 81 0.58 14.36 8.20
C LEU A 81 -0.45 15.21 7.44
N ASP A 82 0.02 16.25 6.75
CA ASP A 82 -0.88 17.06 5.96
C ASP A 82 -1.46 16.26 4.79
N LYS A 83 -2.69 16.63 4.41
CA LYS A 83 -3.47 15.86 3.43
C LYS A 83 -2.77 15.77 2.07
N GLU A 84 -2.10 16.82 1.63
CA GLU A 84 -1.46 16.81 0.30
C GLU A 84 -0.26 15.85 0.30
N THR A 85 0.62 15.97 1.29
CA THR A 85 1.76 15.06 1.46
C THR A 85 1.31 13.61 1.63
N TYR A 86 0.26 13.36 2.42
CA TYR A 86 -0.30 12.03 2.56
C TYR A 86 -0.71 11.44 1.21
N PHE A 87 -1.54 12.14 0.43
CA PHE A 87 -2.02 11.60 -0.84
C PHE A 87 -0.93 11.51 -1.91
N GLN A 88 0.08 12.38 -1.90
CA GLN A 88 1.28 12.22 -2.75
C GLN A 88 2.02 10.92 -2.40
N GLY A 89 2.20 10.62 -1.10
CA GLY A 89 2.81 9.38 -0.64
C GLY A 89 1.96 8.14 -0.94
N VAL A 90 0.63 8.22 -0.86
CA VAL A 90 -0.27 7.13 -1.28
C VAL A 90 -0.12 6.85 -2.78
N GLU A 91 -0.07 7.88 -3.62
CA GLU A 91 0.11 7.72 -5.06
C GLU A 91 1.49 7.12 -5.41
N GLU A 92 2.55 7.62 -4.78
CA GLU A 92 3.91 7.11 -4.97
C GLU A 92 4.03 5.65 -4.52
N SER A 93 3.55 5.33 -3.31
CA SER A 93 3.60 3.97 -2.76
C SER A 93 2.77 2.98 -3.59
N ALA A 94 1.63 3.38 -4.15
CA ALA A 94 0.85 2.52 -5.04
C ALA A 94 1.62 2.15 -6.33
N ARG A 95 2.33 3.12 -6.92
CA ARG A 95 3.17 2.90 -8.11
C ARG A 95 4.35 2.00 -7.79
N GLU A 96 5.05 2.26 -6.69
CA GLU A 96 6.23 1.50 -6.30
C GLU A 96 5.89 0.10 -5.80
N LEU A 97 4.77 -0.07 -5.09
CA LEU A 97 4.27 -1.40 -4.70
C LEU A 97 4.04 -2.26 -5.93
N LYS A 98 3.44 -1.70 -7.00
CA LYS A 98 3.24 -2.42 -8.26
C LYS A 98 4.57 -2.88 -8.88
N VAL A 99 5.59 -2.02 -8.88
CA VAL A 99 6.93 -2.35 -9.41
C VAL A 99 7.60 -3.43 -8.57
N LEU A 100 7.55 -3.30 -7.24
CA LEU A 100 8.08 -4.28 -6.31
C LEU A 100 7.41 -5.65 -6.50
N LEU A 101 6.08 -5.70 -6.55
CA LEU A 101 5.36 -6.95 -6.79
C LEU A 101 5.79 -7.59 -8.10
N GLN A 102 5.96 -6.81 -9.18
CA GLN A 102 6.47 -7.34 -10.44
C GLN A 102 7.85 -7.99 -10.27
N SER A 103 8.78 -7.39 -9.53
CA SER A 103 10.10 -8.00 -9.30
C SER A 103 10.08 -9.21 -8.37
N LEU A 104 9.02 -9.42 -7.58
CA LEU A 104 8.88 -10.58 -6.68
C LEU A 104 8.28 -11.82 -7.37
N TYR A 105 7.60 -11.64 -8.50
CA TYR A 105 6.95 -12.71 -9.26
C TYR A 105 7.78 -13.22 -10.46
N PHE A 106 8.97 -12.64 -10.72
CA PHE A 106 9.95 -13.06 -11.74
C PHE A 106 11.26 -13.47 -11.09
#